data_AF-A0A7C5CBK6-F1
#
_entry.id   AF-A0A7C5CBK6-F1
#
_cell.length_a   1.000
_cell.length_b   1.000
_cell.length_c   1.000
_cell.angle_alpha   90.00
_cell.angle_beta   90.00
_cell.angle_gamma   90.00
#
_symmetry.space_group_name_H-M   'P 1'
#
loop_
_entity.id
_entity.type
_entity.pdbx_description
1 polymer ?
#
loop_
_entity_poly.entity_id
_entity_poly.type
_entity_poly.pdbx_seq_one_letter_code
_entity_poly.pdbx_strand_id
1 'polypeptide(L)'
;GRADRIDLRRDGTFEIFDFKTGTVPTKTEMKNFLAPQLLVTAAIAKAVGFKGAAPAPSHELAYIKIGAGPLAFDYQGFRLPPDCDANQAADKIMLRIQRHVSAFLLSDTSIMSPRIMPRTNQNYTGNYDHFARTSEWSQSELGGDEI
;
A
#
# COMPACT_ATOMS: atom_id res chain seq x y z
N GLY A 1 7.69 -1.58 10.64
CA GLY A 1 8.65 -1.13 9.61
C GLY A 1 9.24 0.20 10.06
N ARG A 2 10.48 0.50 9.67
CA ARG A 2 11.10 1.81 9.87
C ARG A 2 10.93 2.60 8.58
N ALA A 3 10.46 3.84 8.65
CA ALA A 3 10.44 4.72 7.49
C ALA A 3 11.87 5.09 7.09
N ASP A 4 12.13 5.15 5.79
CA ASP A 4 13.50 5.32 5.31
C ASP A 4 14.06 6.71 5.64
N ARG A 5 13.26 7.76 5.42
CA ARG A 5 13.61 9.12 5.83
C ARG A 5 12.37 9.92 6.24
N ILE A 6 12.44 10.53 7.41
CA ILE A 6 11.44 11.45 7.95
C ILE A 6 12.17 12.66 8.48
N ASP A 7 11.82 13.83 7.96
CA ASP A 7 12.38 15.12 8.31
C ASP A 7 11.31 16.00 8.97
N LEU A 8 11.70 16.74 10.02
CA LEU A 8 10.83 17.72 10.69
C LEU A 8 11.09 19.10 10.08
N ARG A 9 10.03 19.72 9.57
CA ARG A 9 10.07 21.07 9.00
C ARG A 9 10.04 22.12 10.11
N ARG A 10 10.41 23.36 9.76
CA ARG A 10 10.37 24.52 10.67
C ARG A 10 8.97 24.85 11.17
N ASP A 11 7.93 24.51 10.42
CA ASP A 11 6.53 24.69 10.79
C ASP A 11 5.98 23.55 11.69
N GLY A 12 6.84 22.58 12.05
CA GLY A 12 6.48 21.44 12.90
C GLY A 12 5.85 20.26 12.17
N THR A 13 5.66 20.33 10.85
CA THR A 13 5.13 19.22 10.05
C THR A 13 6.23 18.28 9.56
N PHE A 14 5.86 17.08 9.10
CA PHE A 14 6.81 16.09 8.60
C PHE A 14 6.91 16.03 7.07
N GLU A 15 8.10 15.77 6.56
CA GLU A 15 8.34 15.31 5.18
C GLU A 15 8.77 13.84 5.24
N ILE A 16 8.10 12.98 4.49
CA ILE A 16 8.32 11.53 4.54
C ILE A 16 8.71 11.02 3.16
N PHE A 17 9.87 10.37 3.09
CA PHE A 17 10.41 9.76 1.89
C PHE A 17 10.59 8.27 2.04
N ASP A 18 10.26 7.54 0.98
CA ASP A 18 10.42 6.08 0.87
C ASP A 18 11.28 5.76 -0.36
N PHE A 19 12.39 5.06 -0.16
CA PHE A 19 13.33 4.76 -1.24
C PHE A 19 12.95 3.44 -1.91
N LYS A 20 12.98 3.43 -3.25
CA LYS A 20 12.63 2.24 -4.05
C LYS A 20 13.72 1.93 -5.06
N THR A 21 14.27 0.73 -5.01
CA THR A 21 15.18 0.23 -6.07
C THR A 21 14.40 -0.32 -7.27
N GLY A 22 13.15 -0.72 -7.07
CA GLY A 22 12.25 -1.24 -8.10
C GLY A 22 11.30 -0.20 -8.68
N THR A 23 10.18 -0.68 -9.22
CA THR A 23 9.11 0.18 -9.74
C THR A 23 8.41 0.91 -8.60
N VAL A 24 8.31 2.23 -8.73
CA VAL A 24 7.49 3.08 -7.85
C VAL A 24 6.01 2.85 -8.19
N PRO A 25 5.10 2.84 -7.20
CA PRO A 25 3.67 2.73 -7.47
C PRO A 25 3.17 3.74 -8.50
N THR A 26 2.23 3.33 -9.35
CA THR A 26 1.61 4.22 -10.33
C THR A 26 0.69 5.24 -9.65
N LYS A 27 0.40 6.36 -10.34
CA LYS A 27 -0.56 7.37 -9.84
C LYS A 27 -1.93 6.76 -9.49
N THR A 28 -2.37 5.77 -10.27
CA THR A 28 -3.63 5.06 -10.04
C THR A 28 -3.57 4.21 -8.78
N GLU A 29 -2.48 3.47 -8.56
CA GLU A 29 -2.27 2.69 -7.32
C GLU A 29 -2.22 3.59 -6.09
N MET A 30 -1.52 4.73 -6.17
CA MET A 30 -1.46 5.71 -5.08
C MET A 30 -2.86 6.24 -4.71
N LYS A 31 -3.62 6.71 -5.72
CA LYS A 31 -5.00 7.23 -5.53
C LYS A 31 -5.95 6.17 -4.98
N ASN A 32 -5.77 4.91 -5.37
CA ASN A 32 -6.63 3.81 -4.94
C ASN A 32 -6.21 3.19 -3.58
N PHE A 33 -5.22 3.77 -2.89
CA PHE A 33 -4.66 3.28 -1.63
C PHE A 33 -4.02 1.88 -1.74
N LEU A 34 -3.56 1.52 -2.93
CA LEU A 34 -2.82 0.27 -3.18
C LEU A 34 -1.32 0.41 -2.86
N ALA A 35 -0.89 1.60 -2.46
CA ALA A 35 0.46 1.91 -2.01
C ALA A 35 0.44 2.41 -0.55
N PRO A 36 0.17 1.53 0.44
CA PRO A 36 -0.16 1.95 1.81
C PRO A 36 1.02 2.51 2.59
N GLN A 37 2.27 2.18 2.22
CA GLN A 37 3.45 2.42 3.05
C GLN A 37 3.64 3.88 3.49
N LEU A 38 3.58 4.84 2.56
CA LEU A 38 3.72 6.26 2.89
C LEU A 38 2.54 6.79 3.70
N LEU A 39 1.31 6.40 3.34
CA LEU A 39 0.10 6.83 4.05
C LEU A 39 0.06 6.29 5.49
N VAL A 40 0.47 5.05 5.71
CA VAL A 40 0.58 4.45 7.05
C VAL A 40 1.64 5.17 7.87
N THR A 41 2.78 5.51 7.25
CA THR A 41 3.83 6.27 7.94
C THR A 41 3.35 7.66 8.33
N ALA A 42 2.62 8.37 7.44
CA ALA A 42 1.98 9.64 7.78
C ALA A 42 0.97 9.51 8.92
N ALA A 43 0.19 8.43 8.95
CA ALA A 43 -0.75 8.18 10.03
C ALA A 43 -0.05 7.96 11.38
N ILE A 44 1.08 7.25 11.38
CA ILE A 44 1.92 7.08 12.56
C ILE A 44 2.53 8.42 12.99
N ALA A 45 3.07 9.21 12.06
CA ALA A 45 3.63 10.53 12.34
C ALA A 45 2.61 11.45 13.01
N LYS A 46 1.37 11.42 12.51
CA LYS A 46 0.24 12.17 13.07
C LYS A 46 -0.18 11.69 14.45
N ALA A 47 -0.16 10.38 14.70
CA ALA A 47 -0.67 9.81 15.95
C ALA A 47 0.33 9.90 17.10
N VAL A 48 1.62 9.61 16.83
CA VAL A 48 2.64 9.47 17.88
C VAL A 48 3.92 10.26 17.63
N GLY A 49 4.07 10.88 16.46
CA GLY A 49 5.29 11.59 16.08
C GLY A 49 6.47 10.66 15.76
N PHE A 50 7.65 11.24 15.57
CA PHE A 50 8.89 10.52 15.29
C PHE A 50 10.10 11.19 15.93
N LYS A 51 11.08 10.39 16.37
CA LYS A 51 12.39 10.86 16.89
C LYS A 51 12.27 11.95 17.98
N GLY A 52 11.27 11.86 18.86
CA GLY A 52 11.03 12.83 19.93
C GLY A 52 10.32 14.12 19.49
N ALA A 53 10.01 14.27 18.21
CA ALA A 53 9.12 15.33 17.73
C ALA A 53 7.67 15.01 18.12
N ALA A 54 6.91 16.06 18.44
CA ALA A 54 5.50 15.96 18.77
C ALA A 54 4.68 15.38 17.57
N PRO A 55 3.53 14.74 17.83
CA PRO A 55 2.65 14.29 16.77
C PRO A 55 2.20 15.45 15.88
N ALA A 56 2.33 15.28 14.56
CA ALA A 56 2.04 16.33 13.58
C ALA A 56 1.69 15.73 12.22
N PRO A 57 0.92 16.44 11.37
CA PRO A 57 0.63 15.98 10.02
C PRO A 57 1.88 16.01 9.13
N SER A 58 1.83 15.26 8.04
CA SER A 58 2.86 15.30 7.00
C SER A 58 2.51 16.35 5.94
N HIS A 59 3.46 17.23 5.66
CA HIS A 59 3.39 18.19 4.56
C HIS A 59 3.64 17.50 3.22
N GLU A 60 4.61 16.58 3.20
CA GLU A 60 5.05 15.92 1.98
C GLU A 60 5.16 14.40 2.15
N LEU A 61 4.76 13.70 1.10
CA LEU A 61 4.92 12.27 0.92
C LEU A 61 5.53 12.04 -0.46
N ALA A 62 6.64 11.32 -0.53
CA ALA A 62 7.27 11.04 -1.82
C ALA A 62 8.05 9.73 -1.85
N TYR A 63 8.14 9.16 -3.05
CA TYR A 63 9.06 8.09 -3.35
C TYR A 63 10.34 8.65 -3.97
N ILE A 64 11.48 8.06 -3.61
CA ILE A 64 12.76 8.32 -4.28
C ILE A 64 13.22 7.02 -4.93
N LYS A 65 13.12 6.93 -6.25
CA LYS A 65 13.58 5.77 -6.99
C LYS A 65 15.09 5.81 -7.12
N ILE A 66 15.76 4.75 -6.68
CA ILE A 66 17.20 4.56 -6.83
C ILE A 66 17.43 3.62 -8.03
N GLY A 67 18.13 4.11 -9.05
CA GLY A 67 18.39 3.35 -10.28
C GLY A 67 19.88 3.28 -10.62
N ALA A 68 20.25 2.27 -11.42
CA ALA A 68 21.63 2.09 -11.90
C ALA A 68 21.97 2.90 -13.18
N GLY A 69 21.21 3.95 -13.48
CA GLY A 69 21.34 4.76 -14.71
C GLY A 69 21.80 6.20 -14.45
N PRO A 70 21.81 7.07 -15.49
CA PRO A 70 22.27 8.46 -15.36
C PRO A 70 21.44 9.30 -14.36
N LEU A 71 20.19 8.91 -14.11
CA LEU A 71 19.39 9.42 -13.01
C LEU A 71 19.46 8.44 -11.83
N ALA A 72 20.46 8.62 -10.98
CA ALA A 72 20.67 7.78 -9.80
C ALA A 72 19.53 7.89 -8.78
N PHE A 73 18.86 9.06 -8.74
CA PHE A 73 17.72 9.35 -7.86
C PHE A 73 16.62 10.04 -8.65
N ASP A 74 15.42 9.46 -8.68
CA ASP A 74 14.23 10.02 -9.31
C ASP A 74 13.15 10.27 -8.25
N TYR A 75 12.81 11.54 -8.06
CA TYR A 75 11.84 11.99 -7.07
C TYR A 75 10.42 11.93 -7.64
N GLN A 76 9.52 11.25 -6.91
CA GLN A 76 8.12 11.12 -7.29
C GLN A 76 7.20 11.37 -6.10
N GLY A 77 6.61 12.56 -6.05
CA GLY A 77 5.61 12.90 -5.03
C GLY A 77 4.41 11.95 -5.05
N PHE A 78 3.89 11.61 -3.87
CA PHE A 78 2.71 10.77 -3.73
C PHE A 78 1.48 11.45 -4.35
N ARG A 79 0.65 10.70 -5.08
CA ARG A 79 -0.55 11.23 -5.73
C ARG A 79 -1.80 10.82 -4.96
N LEU A 80 -2.41 11.81 -4.32
CA LEU A 80 -3.64 11.66 -3.56
C LEU A 80 -4.88 11.67 -4.47
N PRO A 81 -6.02 11.11 -4.01
CA PRO A 81 -7.32 11.34 -4.63
C PRO A 81 -7.66 12.84 -4.73
N PRO A 82 -8.45 13.27 -5.73
CA PRO A 82 -8.76 14.69 -5.94
C PRO A 82 -9.35 15.40 -4.72
N ASP A 83 -10.23 14.71 -3.97
CA ASP A 83 -10.94 15.26 -2.81
C ASP A 83 -10.36 14.75 -1.49
N CYS A 84 -9.03 14.67 -1.42
CA CYS A 84 -8.35 14.12 -0.26
C CYS A 84 -6.97 14.76 -0.07
N ASP A 85 -6.76 15.42 1.07
CA ASP A 85 -5.42 15.82 1.47
C ASP A 85 -4.63 14.64 2.10
N ALA A 86 -3.36 14.87 2.40
CA ALA A 86 -2.47 13.84 2.96
C ALA A 86 -2.93 13.37 4.35
N ASN A 87 -3.51 14.27 5.15
CA ASN A 87 -3.99 14.00 6.50
C ASN A 87 -5.24 13.11 6.48
N GLN A 88 -6.20 13.45 5.62
CA GLN A 88 -7.40 12.66 5.35
C GLN A 88 -7.05 11.30 4.75
N ALA A 89 -6.04 11.23 3.88
CA ALA A 89 -5.59 9.96 3.31
C ALA A 89 -4.92 9.06 4.37
N ALA A 90 -4.17 9.65 5.31
CA ALA A 90 -3.61 8.94 6.45
C ALA A 90 -4.73 8.35 7.35
N ASP A 91 -5.79 9.10 7.63
CA ASP A 91 -6.93 8.60 8.40
C ASP A 91 -7.67 7.47 7.65
N LYS A 92 -7.93 7.67 6.35
CA LYS A 92 -8.60 6.69 5.50
C LYS A 92 -7.81 5.38 5.41
N ILE A 93 -6.48 5.41 5.28
CA ILE A 93 -5.70 4.17 5.22
C ILE A 93 -5.75 3.40 6.54
N MET A 94 -5.73 4.09 7.69
CA MET A 94 -5.80 3.43 8.99
C MET A 94 -7.14 2.75 9.21
N LEU A 95 -8.24 3.39 8.82
CA LEU A 95 -9.57 2.77 8.85
C LEU A 95 -9.63 1.53 7.95
N ARG A 96 -9.01 1.57 6.76
CA ARG A 96 -8.95 0.42 5.85
C ARG A 96 -8.14 -0.73 6.46
N ILE A 97 -7.01 -0.45 7.10
CA ILE A 97 -6.20 -1.46 7.80
C ILE A 97 -6.99 -2.07 8.96
N GLN A 98 -7.61 -1.26 9.81
CA GLN A 98 -8.42 -1.75 10.93
C GLN A 98 -9.56 -2.65 10.45
N ARG A 99 -10.25 -2.27 9.36
CA ARG A 99 -11.28 -3.11 8.73
C ARG A 99 -10.70 -4.42 8.21
N HIS A 100 -9.53 -4.38 7.58
CA HIS A 100 -8.88 -5.57 7.06
C HIS A 100 -8.46 -6.52 8.19
N VAL A 101 -7.84 -5.99 9.26
CA VAL A 101 -7.51 -6.75 10.47
C VAL A 101 -8.78 -7.35 11.09
N SER A 102 -9.85 -6.57 11.20
CA SER A 102 -11.11 -7.06 11.77
C SER A 102 -11.72 -8.18 10.94
N ALA A 103 -11.72 -8.03 9.62
CA ALA A 103 -12.30 -9.01 8.70
C ALA A 103 -11.52 -10.32 8.66
N PHE A 104 -10.18 -10.26 8.68
CA PHE A 104 -9.32 -11.41 8.40
C PHE A 104 -8.64 -12.02 9.63
N LEU A 105 -8.45 -11.26 10.71
CA LEU A 105 -7.74 -11.73 11.91
C LEU A 105 -8.65 -11.85 13.14
N LEU A 106 -9.79 -11.14 13.15
CA LEU A 106 -10.69 -11.08 14.32
C LEU A 106 -12.10 -11.62 14.01
N SER A 107 -12.31 -12.20 12.82
CA SER A 107 -13.59 -12.74 12.39
C SER A 107 -13.38 -14.05 11.63
N ASP A 108 -14.24 -15.03 11.91
CA ASP A 108 -14.27 -16.32 11.23
C ASP A 108 -15.19 -16.31 9.99
N THR A 109 -15.83 -15.18 9.69
CA THR A 109 -16.79 -15.07 8.57
C THR A 109 -16.13 -14.82 7.22
N SER A 110 -14.87 -14.40 7.18
CA SER A 110 -14.17 -14.10 5.93
C SER A 110 -13.33 -15.28 5.49
N ILE A 111 -13.70 -15.88 4.36
CA ILE A 111 -12.86 -16.89 3.72
C ILE A 111 -11.62 -16.19 3.18
N MET A 112 -10.43 -16.62 3.61
CA MET A 112 -9.18 -16.18 3.01
C MET A 112 -9.07 -16.74 1.58
N SER A 113 -9.48 -15.94 0.60
CA SER A 113 -9.17 -16.25 -0.79
C SER A 113 -7.66 -16.13 -1.02
N PRO A 114 -7.02 -17.08 -1.72
CA PRO A 114 -5.60 -17.01 -2.03
C PRO A 114 -5.20 -15.80 -2.87
N ARG A 115 -6.18 -15.18 -3.56
CA ARG A 115 -5.96 -14.01 -4.41
C ARG A 115 -6.94 -12.91 -4.05
N ILE A 116 -6.63 -12.16 -3.01
CA ILE A 116 -7.28 -10.86 -2.77
C ILE A 116 -6.65 -9.85 -3.75
N MET A 117 -7.45 -9.35 -4.70
CA MET A 117 -7.02 -8.46 -5.79
C MET A 117 -5.95 -9.07 -6.72
N PRO A 118 -6.28 -10.12 -7.49
CA PRO A 118 -5.35 -10.69 -8.47
C PRO A 118 -4.91 -9.60 -9.46
N ARG A 119 -3.59 -9.44 -9.63
CA ARG A 119 -3.05 -8.59 -10.69
C ARG A 119 -3.43 -9.24 -12.02
N THR A 120 -4.16 -8.53 -12.87
CA THR A 120 -4.61 -9.01 -14.18
C THR A 120 -3.48 -9.49 -15.09
N ASN A 121 -2.26 -8.99 -14.90
CA ASN A 121 -1.09 -9.35 -15.69
C ASN A 121 -0.17 -10.39 -15.01
N GLN A 122 -0.60 -10.99 -13.90
CA GLN A 122 0.20 -11.98 -13.20
C GLN A 122 -0.03 -13.37 -13.80
N ASN A 123 0.82 -13.71 -14.77
CA ASN A 123 0.75 -14.97 -15.52
C ASN A 123 1.50 -16.14 -14.84
N TYR A 124 1.97 -15.96 -13.60
CA TYR A 124 2.72 -16.98 -12.87
C TYR A 124 1.94 -17.47 -11.66
N THR A 125 1.91 -18.80 -11.47
CA THR A 125 1.39 -19.45 -10.27
C THR A 125 2.10 -18.91 -9.04
N GLY A 126 1.36 -18.30 -8.12
CA GLY A 126 1.91 -17.80 -6.87
C GLY A 126 2.45 -18.95 -6.01
N ASN A 127 3.48 -18.68 -5.20
CA ASN A 127 4.07 -19.70 -4.32
C ASN A 127 3.06 -20.35 -3.37
N TYR A 128 1.87 -19.78 -3.17
CA TYR A 128 0.82 -20.33 -2.32
C TYR A 128 -0.44 -20.75 -3.08
N ASP A 129 -0.49 -20.57 -4.40
CA ASP A 129 -1.65 -20.96 -5.21
C ASP A 129 -1.92 -22.48 -5.13
N HIS A 130 -0.89 -23.28 -4.89
CA HIS A 130 -1.01 -24.73 -4.74
C HIS A 130 -1.71 -25.14 -3.43
N PHE A 131 -1.56 -24.37 -2.35
CA PHE A 131 -2.31 -24.62 -1.10
C PHE A 131 -3.79 -24.28 -1.26
N ALA A 132 -4.10 -23.39 -2.19
CA ALA A 132 -5.44 -22.89 -2.36
C ALA A 132 -6.31 -23.75 -3.26
N ARG A 133 -5.72 -24.75 -3.92
CA ARG A 133 -6.40 -25.69 -4.83
C ARG A 133 -7.24 -24.99 -5.91
N THR A 134 -6.94 -23.73 -6.24
CA THR A 134 -7.75 -22.88 -7.12
C THR A 134 -8.04 -23.58 -8.45
N SER A 135 -7.07 -24.31 -8.99
CA SER A 135 -7.18 -25.09 -10.24
C SER A 135 -8.23 -26.20 -10.19
N GLU A 136 -8.45 -26.82 -9.01
CA GLU A 136 -9.41 -27.91 -8.83
C GLU A 136 -10.84 -27.37 -8.76
N TRP A 137 -11.02 -26.18 -8.16
CA TRP A 137 -12.33 -25.53 -8.06
C TRP A 137 -12.70 -24.74 -9.33
N SER A 138 -11.73 -24.27 -10.12
CA SER A 138 -12.01 -23.56 -11.38
C SER A 138 -12.35 -24.48 -12.55
N GLN A 139 -12.06 -25.78 -12.45
CA GLN A 139 -12.40 -26.75 -13.50
C GLN A 139 -13.86 -27.23 -13.44
N SER A 140 -14.59 -26.98 -12.35
CA SER A 140 -16.00 -27.38 -12.25
C SER A 140 -16.99 -26.44 -12.95
N GLU A 141 -16.56 -25.33 -13.57
CA GLU A 141 -17.43 -24.44 -14.36
C GLU A 141 -17.39 -24.70 -15.88
N LEU A 142 -16.59 -25.67 -16.36
CA LEU A 142 -16.48 -26.03 -17.80
C LEU A 142 -16.97 -27.47 -18.10
N GLY A 143 -17.82 -28.02 -17.23
CA GLY A 143 -18.43 -29.35 -17.40
C GLY A 143 -19.93 -29.25 -17.62
N GLY A 144 -20.37 -28.69 -18.75
CA GLY A 144 -21.78 -28.58 -19.09
C GLY A 144 -22.00 -28.29 -20.57
N ASP A 145 -21.75 -29.30 -21.40
CA ASP A 145 -22.58 -29.76 -22.53
C ASP A 145 -21.70 -30.29 -23.68
N GLU A 146 -21.51 -31.61 -23.70
CA GLU A 146 -21.53 -32.38 -24.94
C GLU A 146 -23.00 -32.74 -25.22
N ILE A 147 -23.59 -32.20 -26.30
CA ILE A 147 -24.25 -32.96 -27.38
C ILE A 147 -24.08 -32.18 -28.69
#